data_AF-A0A512JLL9-F1
#
_entry.id   AF-A0A512JLL9-F1
#
_cell.length_a   1.000
_cell.length_b   1.000
_cell.length_c   1.000
_cell.angle_alpha   90.00
_cell.angle_beta   90.00
_cell.angle_gamma   90.00
#
_symmetry.space_group_name_H-M   'P 1'
#
loop_
_entity.id
_entity.type
_entity.pdbx_description
1 polymer ?
#
loop_
_entity_poly.entity_id
_entity_poly.type
_entity_poly.pdbx_seq_one_letter_code
_entity_poly.pdbx_strand_id
1 'polypeptide(L)' 'MDAAAAPLAPSPRTLEIGCGTGFLTRALRSRIPVGSMLATDIAPAMIARCRTRIGAEEAGFQGVRLATAQPGSGSGLCR' A
#
# COMPACT_ATOMS: atom_id res chain seq x y z
N MET A 1 12.30 -23.41 -1.67
CA MET A 1 10.88 -23.09 -1.42
C MET A 1 10.54 -21.91 -2.29
N ASP A 2 9.71 -22.13 -3.32
CA ASP A 2 9.27 -21.07 -4.22
C ASP A 2 8.07 -20.36 -3.59
N ALA A 3 8.34 -19.30 -2.83
CA ALA A 3 7.34 -18.54 -2.10
C ALA A 3 6.33 -17.80 -3.02
N ALA A 4 6.56 -17.79 -4.34
CA ALA A 4 5.76 -17.01 -5.28
C ALA A 4 4.50 -17.73 -5.81
N ALA A 5 4.41 -19.06 -5.67
CA ALA A 5 3.36 -19.87 -6.32
C ALA A 5 2.14 -20.19 -5.43
N ALA A 6 2.16 -19.84 -4.14
CA ALA A 6 1.02 -20.10 -3.26
C ALA A 6 -0.16 -19.17 -3.61
N PRO A 7 -1.41 -19.67 -3.63
CA PRO A 7 -2.59 -18.84 -3.85
C PRO A 7 -2.68 -17.74 -2.80
N LEU A 8 -3.05 -16.52 -3.21
CA LEU A 8 -3.38 -15.47 -2.26
C LEU A 8 -4.65 -15.83 -1.49
N ALA A 9 -4.70 -15.43 -0.22
CA ALA A 9 -5.95 -15.47 0.53
C ALA A 9 -7.06 -14.69 -0.24
N PRO A 10 -8.34 -15.06 -0.11
CA PRO A 10 -9.44 -14.37 -0.81
C PRO A 10 -9.51 -12.86 -0.55
N SER A 11 -8.98 -12.41 0.59
CA SER A 11 -8.89 -10.99 0.97
C SER A 11 -7.52 -10.73 1.63
N PRO A 12 -6.44 -10.57 0.84
CA PRO A 12 -5.09 -10.46 1.37
C PRO A 12 -4.86 -9.08 2.00
N ARG A 13 -4.03 -9.04 3.05
CA ARG A 13 -3.50 -7.78 3.58
C ARG A 13 -2.20 -7.45 2.85
N THR A 14 -2.16 -6.34 2.13
CA THR A 14 -1.02 -5.96 1.28
C THR A 14 -0.31 -4.73 1.83
N LEU A 15 1.02 -4.77 1.88
CA LEU A 15 1.87 -3.62 2.16
C LEU A 15 2.70 -3.31 0.91
N GLU A 16 2.63 -2.07 0.44
CA GLU A 16 3.50 -1.53 -0.59
C GLU A 16 4.42 -0.47 0.04
N ILE A 17 5.73 -0.70 -0.02
CA ILE A 17 6.75 0.22 0.48
C ILE A 17 7.28 1.02 -0.71
N GLY A 18 7.18 2.34 -0.65
CA GLY A 18 7.55 3.24 -1.75
C GLY A 18 6.51 3.26 -2.86
N CYS A 19 5.29 3.75 -2.59
CA CYS A 19 4.21 3.76 -3.57
C CYS A 19 4.47 4.71 -4.74
N GLY A 20 5.42 5.65 -4.60
CA GLY A 20 5.74 6.64 -5.61
C GLY A 20 4.48 7.36 -6.08
N THR A 21 4.28 7.44 -7.39
CA THR A 21 3.09 8.08 -7.98
C THR A 21 1.89 7.16 -8.16
N GLY A 22 1.93 5.93 -7.63
CA GLY A 22 0.79 4.99 -7.57
C GLY A 22 0.62 4.03 -8.76
N PHE A 23 1.65 3.86 -9.60
CA PHE A 23 1.57 2.93 -10.74
C PHE A 23 1.42 1.48 -10.32
N LEU A 24 2.27 1.03 -9.39
CA LEU A 24 2.22 -0.33 -8.85
C LEU A 24 0.95 -0.54 -8.03
N THR A 25 0.62 0.40 -7.14
CA THR A 25 -0.65 0.38 -6.39
C THR A 25 -1.86 0.15 -7.29
N ARG A 26 -1.97 0.91 -8.41
CA ARG A 26 -3.07 0.75 -9.37
C ARG A 26 -3.05 -0.61 -10.06
N ALA A 27 -1.87 -1.07 -10.48
CA ALA A 27 -1.72 -2.37 -11.14
C ALA A 27 -2.11 -3.52 -10.21
N LEU A 28 -1.68 -3.50 -8.95
CA LEU A 28 -2.03 -4.51 -7.96
C LEU A 28 -3.54 -4.59 -7.74
N ARG A 29 -4.21 -3.44 -7.57
CA ARG A 29 -5.68 -3.39 -7.42
C ARG A 29 -6.45 -4.00 -8.59
N SER A 30 -5.86 -4.01 -9.79
CA SER A 30 -6.47 -4.61 -10.98
C SER A 30 -6.15 -6.10 -11.18
N ARG A 31 -5.15 -6.64 -10.48
CA ARG A 31 -4.57 -7.97 -10.75
C ARG A 31 -4.76 -8.99 -9.64
N ILE A 32 -4.95 -8.54 -8.39
CA ILE A 32 -5.10 -9.43 -7.25
C ILE A 32 -6.39 -9.13 -6.48
N PRO A 33 -6.97 -10.11 -5.76
CA PRO A 33 -8.06 -9.84 -4.84
C PRO A 33 -7.70 -8.69 -3.90
N VAL A 34 -8.56 -7.68 -3.82
CA VAL A 34 -8.29 -6.48 -3.03
C VAL A 34 -8.87 -6.70 -1.63
N GLY A 35 -8.01 -7.04 -0.68
CA GLY A 35 -8.28 -6.87 0.75
C GLY A 35 -7.82 -5.50 1.24
N SER A 36 -7.36 -5.41 2.49
CA SER A 36 -6.79 -4.15 3.00
C SER A 36 -5.38 -3.93 2.45
N MET A 37 -5.14 -2.80 1.78
CA MET A 37 -3.81 -2.40 1.34
C MET A 37 -3.33 -1.17 2.12
N LEU A 38 -2.06 -1.18 2.53
CA LEU A 38 -1.35 0.00 3.01
C LEU A 38 -0.23 0.30 2.00
N ALA A 39 -0.25 1.48 1.41
CA ALA A 39 0.78 1.97 0.52
C ALA A 39 1.49 3.14 1.21
N THR A 40 2.81 3.05 1.32
CA THR A 40 3.61 4.06 2.03
C THR A 40 4.68 4.66 1.13
N ASP A 41 5.05 5.90 1.40
CA ASP A 41 6.20 6.53 0.76
C ASP A 41 6.82 7.53 1.74
N ILE A 42 8.14 7.68 1.71
CA ILE A 42 8.82 8.66 2.57
C ILE A 42 8.53 10.10 2.14
N ALA A 43 8.26 10.32 0.84
CA ALA A 43 8.02 11.64 0.28
C ALA A 43 6.51 11.98 0.33
N PRO A 44 6.08 13.02 1.07
CA PRO A 44 4.68 13.43 1.13
C PRO A 44 4.09 13.79 -0.26
N ALA A 45 4.91 14.36 -1.15
CA ALA A 45 4.50 14.66 -2.51
C ALA A 45 4.16 13.40 -3.33
N MET A 46 4.77 12.24 -3.04
CA MET A 46 4.43 10.97 -3.67
C MET A 46 3.06 10.49 -3.21
N ILE A 47 2.76 10.61 -1.91
CA ILE A 47 1.43 10.29 -1.36
C ILE A 47 0.33 11.09 -2.05
N ALA A 48 0.50 12.40 -2.23
CA ALA A 48 -0.47 13.24 -2.93
C ALA A 48 -0.69 12.83 -4.40
N ARG A 49 0.40 12.52 -5.12
CA ARG A 49 0.35 12.05 -6.51
C ARG A 49 -0.30 10.66 -6.61
N CYS A 50 0.02 9.76 -5.68
CA CYS A 50 -0.58 8.44 -5.60
C CYS A 50 -2.09 8.55 -5.35
N ARG A 51 -2.52 9.33 -4.35
CA ARG A 51 -3.95 9.63 -4.06
C ARG A 51 -4.69 10.05 -5.32
N THR A 52 -4.13 11.02 -6.04
CA THR A 52 -4.69 11.53 -7.29
C THR A 52 -4.80 10.42 -8.35
N ARG A 53 -3.76 9.59 -8.54
CA ARG A 53 -3.78 8.51 -9.53
C ARG A 53 -4.81 7.41 -9.22
N ILE A 54 -4.93 7.01 -7.95
CA ILE A 54 -5.78 5.89 -7.55
C ILE A 54 -7.19 6.32 -7.14
N GLY A 55 -7.51 7.62 -7.22
CA GLY A 55 -8.80 8.18 -6.81
C GLY A 55 -9.07 8.01 -5.32
N ALA A 56 -8.03 8.03 -4.48
CA ALA A 56 -8.17 7.90 -3.03
C ALA A 56 -8.36 9.28 -2.38
N GLU A 57 -9.62 9.67 -2.16
CA GLU A 57 -9.96 10.79 -1.27
C GLU A 57 -9.61 10.49 0.19
N GLU A 58 -9.47 11.54 0.99
CA GLU A 58 -8.93 11.46 2.36
C GLU A 58 -9.92 10.88 3.39
N ALA A 59 -11.18 10.64 3.01
CA ALA A 59 -12.20 10.09 3.89
C ALA A 59 -12.88 8.86 3.26
N GLY A 60 -12.66 7.69 3.86
CA GLY A 60 -13.51 6.51 3.66
C GLY A 60 -13.15 5.58 2.50
N PHE A 61 -11.90 5.12 2.39
CA PHE A 61 -11.55 4.06 1.43
C PHE A 61 -11.64 2.68 2.06
N GLN A 62 -12.58 1.85 1.58
CA GLN A 62 -12.47 0.41 1.70
C GLN A 62 -11.45 -0.09 0.67
N GLY A 63 -10.16 -0.16 1.05
CA GLY A 63 -9.18 -0.98 0.31
C GLY A 63 -7.75 -0.46 0.23
N VAL A 64 -7.48 0.85 0.31
CA VAL A 64 -6.10 1.38 0.31
C VAL A 64 -5.96 2.53 1.31
N ARG A 65 -5.02 2.42 2.25
CA ARG A 65 -4.54 3.54 3.06
C ARG A 65 -3.22 4.04 2.51
N LEU A 66 -3.09 5.36 2.35
CA LEU A 66 -1.84 6.01 1.97
C LEU A 66 -1.26 6.76 3.16
N ALA A 67 -0.02 6.45 3.53
CA ALA A 67 0.67 7.05 4.67
C ALA A 67 2.11 7.44 4.33
N THR A 68 2.57 8.57 4.87
CA THR A 68 3.99 8.91 4.81
C THR A 68 4.77 7.99 5.74
N ALA A 69 5.85 7.39 5.25
CA ALA A 69 6.74 6.61 6.09
C ALA A 69 7.45 7.55 7.08
N GLN A 70 7.27 7.32 8.39
CA GLN A 70 8.08 7.98 9.41
C GLN A 70 9.38 7.20 9.58
N PRO A 71 10.56 7.86 9.62
CA PRO A 71 11.79 7.20 10.03
C PRO A 71 11.56 6.58 11.41
N GLY A 72 11.80 5.28 11.56
CA GLY A 72 11.64 4.62 12.85
C GLY A 72 12.58 5.25 13.87
N SER A 73 12.03 6.01 14.83
CA SER A 73 12.73 6.32 16.07
C SER A 73 12.95 4.98 16.78
N GLY A 74 14.16 4.44 16.73
CA GLY A 74 14.46 3.06 17.12
C GLY A 74 14.13 2.71 18.57
N SER A 75 12.86 2.39 18.85
CA SER A 75 12.41 1.94 20.17
C SER A 75 11.32 0.87 20.09
N GLY A 76 11.59 -0.24 19.40
CA GLY A 76 10.72 -1.44 19.43
C GLY A 76 9.34 -1.23 18.78
N LEU A 77 8.61 -2.24 18.34
CA LEU A 77 8.70 -3.67 18.51
C LEU A 77 7.90 -4.27 17.34
N CYS A 78 8.47 -5.20 16.57
CA CYS A 78 7.63 -6.16 15.85
C CYS A 78 7.02 -7.07 16.92
N ARG A 79 5.76 -6.82 17.28
CA ARG A 79 4.93 -7.77 18.03
C ARG A 79 3.69 -8.07 17.21
#